data_AF-A0A316V6E0-F1
#
_entry.id   AF-A0A316V6E0-F1
#
_cell.length_a   1.000
_cell.length_b   1.000
_cell.length_c   1.000
_cell.angle_alpha   90.00
_cell.angle_beta   90.00
_cell.angle_gamma   90.00
#
_symmetry.space_group_name_H-M   'P 1'
#
loop_
_entity.id
_entity.type
_entity.pdbx_description
1 polymer ?
#
loop_
_entity_poly.entity_id
_entity_poly.type
_entity_poly.pdbx_seq_one_letter_code
_entity_poly.pdbx_strand_id
1 'polypeptide(L)'
;MLLWILAIGIPIAGLFFFARSKVKKDPRNQAYDPKTGLGRGAPGFQTNIKRIAVPPEIIARIRAGEEVSAEEITRAQEKMQREEAKAAAAAEAAESPSKKKKKGGKK
;
A
#
# COMPACT_ATOMS: atom_id res chain seq x y z
N MET A 1 61.97 17.02 16.30
CA MET A 1 61.25 16.81 15.02
C MET A 1 59.99 15.97 15.17
N LEU A 2 60.02 14.84 15.90
CA LEU A 2 58.86 13.93 16.03
C LEU A 2 57.57 14.58 16.59
N LEU A 3 57.69 15.51 17.54
CA LEU A 3 56.55 16.18 18.18
C LEU A 3 55.75 17.08 17.22
N TRP A 4 56.43 17.71 16.25
CA TRP A 4 55.81 18.57 15.24
C TRP A 4 55.05 17.77 14.17
N ILE A 5 55.57 16.58 13.84
CA ILE A 5 54.93 15.65 12.90
C ILE A 5 53.61 15.14 13.49
N LEU A 6 53.56 14.84 14.79
CA LEU A 6 52.33 14.44 15.47
C LEU A 6 51.33 15.60 15.59
N ALA A 7 51.79 16.80 15.97
CA ALA A 7 50.93 17.97 16.14
C ALA A 7 50.25 18.43 14.84
N ILE A 8 50.89 18.24 13.68
CA ILE A 8 50.35 18.62 12.37
C ILE A 8 49.70 17.43 11.66
N GLY A 9 50.25 16.22 11.83
CA GLY A 9 49.75 15.01 11.17
C GLY A 9 48.39 14.54 11.71
N ILE A 10 48.17 14.63 13.02
CA ILE A 10 46.90 14.23 13.66
C ILE A 10 45.71 15.08 13.17
N PRO A 11 45.76 16.42 13.11
CA PRO A 11 44.64 17.22 12.60
C PRO A 11 44.41 17.01 11.10
N ILE A 12 45.46 16.81 10.30
CA ILE A 12 45.31 16.53 8.85
C ILE A 12 44.68 15.15 8.63
N ALA A 13 45.14 14.13 9.36
CA ALA A 13 44.55 12.78 9.30
C ALA A 13 43.10 12.77 9.83
N GLY A 14 42.82 13.54 10.90
CA GLY A 14 41.47 13.72 11.44
C GLY A 14 40.53 14.42 10.44
N LEU A 15 41.01 15.45 9.75
CA LEU A 15 40.26 16.13 8.69
C LEU A 15 39.98 15.19 7.51
N PHE A 16 40.96 14.38 7.12
CA PHE A 16 40.82 13.41 6.03
C PHE A 16 39.85 12.27 6.39
N PHE A 17 39.91 11.77 7.63
CA PHE A 17 38.99 10.75 8.15
C PHE A 17 37.56 11.29 8.26
N PHE A 18 37.39 12.53 8.75
CA PHE A 18 36.09 13.19 8.83
C PHE A 18 35.50 13.48 7.44
N ALA A 19 36.32 13.95 6.50
CA ALA A 19 35.91 14.17 5.12
C ALA A 19 35.49 12.86 4.43
N ARG A 20 36.19 11.74 4.68
CA ARG A 20 35.82 10.41 4.19
C ARG A 20 34.52 9.88 4.82
N SER A 21 34.22 10.24 6.06
CA SER A 21 32.98 9.83 6.74
C SER A 21 31.71 10.46 6.15
N LYS A 22 31.86 11.56 5.38
CA LYS A 22 30.77 12.29 4.71
C LYS A 22 30.51 11.83 3.27
N VAL A 23 31.00 10.65 2.88
CA VAL A 23 30.65 10.04 1.59
C VAL A 23 29.15 9.71 1.60
N LYS A 24 28.37 10.57 0.95
CA LYS A 24 26.91 10.46 0.84
C LYS A 24 26.56 9.12 0.18
N LYS A 25 25.62 8.37 0.75
CA LYS A 25 25.08 7.13 0.17
C LYS A 25 24.57 7.42 -1.24
N ASP A 26 25.08 6.69 -2.22
CA ASP A 26 24.77 6.86 -3.64
C ASP A 26 23.27 6.60 -3.87
N PRO A 27 22.50 7.54 -4.45
CA PRO A 27 21.06 7.39 -4.66
C PRO A 27 20.72 6.21 -5.59
N ARG A 28 21.69 5.67 -6.32
CA ARG A 28 21.54 4.50 -7.20
C ARG A 28 21.39 3.17 -6.47
N ASN A 29 21.77 3.09 -5.19
CA ASN A 29 21.66 1.87 -4.36
C ASN A 29 20.49 1.93 -3.37
N GLN A 30 19.53 2.83 -3.57
CA GLN A 30 18.31 2.84 -2.76
C GLN A 30 17.44 1.64 -3.11
N ALA A 31 16.97 0.91 -2.09
CA ALA A 31 16.03 -0.18 -2.27
C ALA A 31 14.74 0.35 -2.90
N TYR A 32 14.24 -0.35 -3.94
CA TYR A 32 13.03 0.03 -4.67
C TYR A 32 11.80 -0.02 -3.75
N ASP A 33 11.09 1.11 -3.63
CA ASP A 33 9.79 1.15 -2.97
C ASP A 33 8.67 0.99 -4.02
N PRO A 34 7.96 -0.15 -4.04
CA PRO A 34 6.89 -0.42 -5.01
C PRO A 34 5.66 0.49 -4.84
N LYS A 35 5.62 1.31 -3.78
CA LYS A 35 4.53 2.26 -3.52
C LYS A 35 4.79 3.65 -4.08
N THR A 36 6.04 4.01 -4.38
CA THR A 36 6.44 5.37 -4.78
C THR A 36 6.83 5.51 -6.25
N GLY A 37 6.79 4.42 -7.03
CA GLY A 37 6.91 4.52 -8.49
C GLY A 37 5.68 5.22 -9.07
N LEU A 38 5.88 6.18 -9.98
CA LEU A 38 4.81 6.68 -10.85
C LEU A 38 4.09 5.44 -11.38
N GLY A 39 2.86 5.14 -10.91
CA GLY A 39 1.95 3.98 -11.15
C GLY A 39 2.41 2.56 -11.56
N ARG A 40 3.69 2.21 -11.67
CA ARG A 40 4.11 1.57 -12.94
C ARG A 40 5.13 0.43 -12.94
N GLY A 41 5.14 -0.44 -11.93
CA GLY A 41 6.20 -1.46 -11.88
C GLY A 41 7.58 -0.79 -11.80
N ALA A 42 8.63 -1.46 -12.30
CA ALA A 42 10.02 -1.04 -12.13
C ALA A 42 10.26 0.49 -12.28
N PRO A 43 11.15 1.09 -11.49
CA PRO A 43 11.34 2.54 -11.46
C PRO A 43 11.71 3.06 -12.85
N GLY A 44 10.98 4.09 -13.31
CA GLY A 44 11.14 4.66 -14.66
C GLY A 44 10.28 4.00 -15.75
N PHE A 45 9.53 2.94 -15.44
CA PHE A 45 8.58 2.34 -16.38
C PHE A 45 7.20 2.98 -16.26
N GLN A 46 6.35 2.89 -17.30
CA GLN A 46 5.05 3.57 -17.38
C GLN A 46 3.86 2.60 -17.61
N THR A 47 3.56 1.63 -16.73
CA THR A 47 2.30 0.85 -16.76
C THR A 47 1.01 1.66 -16.47
N ASN A 48 0.23 1.96 -17.51
CA ASN A 48 -1.12 2.54 -17.39
C ASN A 48 -2.15 1.47 -16.96
N ILE A 49 -2.09 0.95 -15.73
CA ILE A 49 -3.00 -0.12 -15.29
C ILE A 49 -3.94 0.37 -14.19
N LYS A 50 -5.25 0.22 -14.42
CA LYS A 50 -6.30 0.48 -13.43
C LYS A 50 -6.43 -0.75 -12.53
N ARG A 51 -6.35 -0.56 -11.20
CA ARG A 51 -6.65 -1.62 -10.24
C ARG A 51 -8.17 -1.73 -10.08
N ILE A 52 -8.68 -2.96 -10.19
CA ILE A 52 -10.10 -3.28 -10.03
C ILE A 52 -10.23 -4.28 -8.88
N ALA A 53 -11.28 -4.14 -8.06
CA ALA A 53 -11.56 -5.06 -6.97
C ALA A 53 -12.08 -6.39 -7.54
N VAL A 54 -11.35 -7.48 -7.32
CA VAL A 54 -11.69 -8.81 -7.86
C VAL A 54 -12.37 -9.65 -6.77
N PRO A 55 -13.46 -10.38 -7.07
CA PRO A 55 -14.11 -11.27 -6.11
C PRO A 55 -13.15 -12.34 -5.56
N PRO A 56 -13.31 -12.77 -4.29
CA PRO A 56 -12.36 -13.67 -3.63
C PRO A 56 -12.26 -15.06 -4.29
N GLU A 57 -13.37 -15.56 -4.86
CA GLU A 57 -13.42 -16.83 -5.59
C GLU A 57 -12.52 -16.82 -6.83
N ILE A 58 -12.50 -15.71 -7.56
CA ILE A 58 -11.68 -15.52 -8.75
C ILE A 58 -10.20 -15.39 -8.37
N ILE A 59 -9.90 -14.71 -7.26
CA ILE A 59 -8.53 -14.61 -6.75
C ILE A 59 -7.95 -16.00 -6.44
N ALA A 60 -8.75 -16.90 -5.86
CA ALA A 60 -8.30 -18.26 -5.57
C ALA A 60 -7.94 -19.02 -6.84
N ARG A 61 -8.76 -18.92 -7.90
CA ARG A 61 -8.51 -19.54 -9.21
C ARG A 61 -7.28 -18.99 -9.91
N ILE A 62 -7.12 -17.66 -9.92
CA ILE A 62 -5.93 -17.01 -10.48
C ILE A 62 -4.66 -17.46 -9.74
N ARG A 63 -4.72 -17.59 -8.40
CA ARG A 63 -3.59 -18.11 -7.62
C ARG A 63 -3.30 -19.59 -7.88
N ALA A 64 -4.31 -20.38 -8.21
CA ALA A 64 -4.16 -21.77 -8.60
C ALA A 64 -3.55 -21.93 -10.01
N GLY A 65 -3.45 -20.84 -10.78
CA GLY A 65 -2.93 -20.86 -12.14
C GLY A 65 -3.97 -21.19 -13.20
N GLU A 66 -5.26 -21.14 -12.86
CA GLU A 66 -6.33 -21.26 -13.84
C GLU A 66 -6.42 -20.00 -14.72
N GLU A 67 -6.65 -20.20 -16.02
CA GLU A 67 -6.94 -19.10 -16.94
C GLU A 67 -8.35 -18.58 -16.68
N VAL A 68 -8.46 -17.32 -16.22
CA VAL A 68 -9.74 -16.65 -15.98
C VAL A 68 -9.87 -15.49 -16.95
N SER A 69 -10.96 -15.48 -17.71
CA SER A 69 -11.28 -14.44 -18.69
C SER A 69 -11.81 -13.16 -18.04
N ALA A 70 -11.71 -12.03 -18.74
CA ALA A 70 -12.19 -10.74 -18.25
C ALA A 70 -13.71 -10.73 -18.05
N GLU A 71 -14.44 -11.46 -18.90
CA GLU A 71 -15.89 -11.61 -18.85
C GLU A 71 -16.34 -12.34 -17.59
N GLU A 72 -15.58 -13.36 -17.16
CA GLU A 72 -15.86 -14.10 -15.93
C GLU A 72 -15.63 -13.24 -14.68
N ILE A 73 -14.56 -12.45 -14.67
CA ILE A 73 -14.27 -11.48 -13.59
C ILE A 73 -15.45 -10.51 -13.45
N THR A 74 -15.89 -9.93 -14.57
CA THR A 74 -16.98 -8.95 -14.60
C THR A 74 -18.29 -9.56 -14.10
N ARG A 75 -18.62 -10.78 -14.57
CA ARG A 75 -19.82 -11.50 -14.13
C ARG A 75 -19.79 -11.82 -12.63
N ALA A 76 -18.63 -12.23 -12.11
CA ALA A 76 -18.46 -12.50 -10.68
C ALA A 76 -18.60 -11.20 -9.85
N GLN A 77 -18.08 -10.07 -10.36
CA GLN A 77 -18.23 -8.76 -9.72
C GLN A 77 -19.69 -8.32 -9.64
N GLU A 78 -20.46 -8.48 -10.72
CA GLU A 78 -21.88 -8.13 -10.75
C GLU A 78 -22.69 -8.96 -9.75
N LYS A 79 -22.38 -10.26 -9.63
CA LYS A 79 -23.02 -11.15 -8.65
C LYS A 79 -22.74 -10.69 -7.22
N MET A 80 -21.47 -10.44 -6.89
CA MET A 80 -21.05 -9.97 -5.56
C MET A 80 -21.73 -8.63 -5.20
N GLN A 81 -21.72 -7.66 -6.11
CA GLN A 81 -22.40 -6.36 -5.89
C GLN A 81 -23.90 -6.54 -5.64
N ARG A 82 -24.55 -7.46 -6.36
CA ARG A 82 -25.98 -7.74 -6.17
C ARG A 82 -26.28 -8.41 -4.83
N GLU A 83 -25.40 -9.28 -4.36
CA GLU A 83 -25.51 -9.93 -3.05
C GLU A 83 -25.26 -8.93 -1.91
N GLU A 84 -24.25 -8.08 -2.04
CA GLU A 84 -23.96 -6.98 -1.11
C GLU A 84 -25.14 -6.00 -1.02
N ALA A 85 -25.73 -5.61 -2.15
CA ALA A 85 -26.89 -4.73 -2.17
C ALA A 85 -28.12 -5.37 -1.51
N LYS A 86 -28.34 -6.68 -1.70
CA LYS A 86 -29.42 -7.42 -1.03
C LYS A 86 -29.19 -7.55 0.47
N ALA A 87 -27.95 -7.83 0.89
CA ALA A 87 -27.57 -7.93 2.28
C ALA A 87 -27.72 -6.57 3.00
N ALA A 88 -27.32 -5.48 2.35
CA ALA A 88 -27.49 -4.12 2.85
C ALA A 88 -28.97 -3.77 3.02
N ALA A 89 -29.82 -4.05 2.02
CA ALA A 89 -31.26 -3.82 2.12
C ALA A 89 -31.94 -4.66 3.21
N ALA A 90 -31.51 -5.90 3.40
CA ALA A 90 -32.02 -6.77 4.47
C ALA A 90 -31.58 -6.30 5.87
N ALA A 91 -30.35 -5.77 6.00
CA ALA A 91 -29.87 -5.18 7.25
C ALA A 91 -30.64 -3.89 7.61
N GLU A 92 -30.90 -3.02 6.63
CA GLU A 92 -31.68 -1.79 6.82
C GLU A 92 -33.14 -2.08 7.21
N ALA A 93 -33.74 -3.14 6.63
CA ALA A 93 -35.07 -3.61 7.01
C ALA A 93 -35.11 -4.22 8.43
N ALA A 94 -34.03 -4.88 8.87
CA ALA A 94 -33.93 -5.48 10.20
C ALA A 94 -33.69 -4.44 11.32
N GLU A 95 -33.06 -3.30 11.02
CA GLU A 95 -32.80 -2.24 12.01
C GLU A 95 -34.02 -1.34 12.28
N SER A 96 -35.07 -1.45 11.47
CA SER A 96 -36.21 -0.51 11.43
C SER A 96 -37.50 -0.91 12.17
N PRO A 97 -37.48 -1.62 13.32
CA PRO A 97 -38.59 -1.47 14.28
C PRO A 97 -38.15 -1.55 15.76
N SER A 98 -37.65 -0.45 16.36
CA SER A 98 -37.53 -0.40 17.83
C SER A 98 -37.66 0.99 18.50
N LYS A 99 -37.50 2.12 17.79
CA LYS A 99 -37.53 3.45 18.44
C LYS A 99 -38.92 4.09 18.66
N LYS A 100 -40.03 3.34 18.72
CA LYS A 100 -41.38 3.93 18.90
C LYS A 100 -42.21 3.24 19.99
N LYS A 101 -41.90 3.52 21.27
CA LYS A 101 -42.85 3.64 22.41
C LYS A 101 -42.13 3.62 23.76
N LYS A 102 -41.69 4.78 24.28
CA LYS A 102 -41.64 4.99 25.75
C LYS A 102 -41.56 6.47 26.13
N LYS A 103 -42.72 7.11 26.30
CA LYS A 103 -43.12 7.89 27.48
C LYS A 103 -44.38 8.69 27.15
N GLY A 104 -45.52 8.06 27.41
CA GLY A 104 -46.70 8.80 27.84
C GLY A 104 -46.56 9.12 29.33
N GLY A 105 -47.23 10.19 29.76
CA GLY A 105 -47.60 10.40 31.15
C GLY A 105 -47.01 11.66 31.78
N LYS A 106 -47.77 12.75 31.72
CA LYS A 106 -48.00 13.57 32.91
C LYS A 106 -49.43 14.09 32.87
N LYS A 107 -50.24 13.56 33.80
CA LYS A 107 -51.49 14.15 34.26
C LYS A 107 -51.18 15.46 34.98
#